data_AF-A0A7J4JVD1-F1
#
_entry.id   AF-A0A7J4JVD1-F1
#
_cell.length_a   1.000
_cell.length_b   1.000
_cell.length_c   1.000
_cell.angle_alpha   90.00
_cell.angle_beta   90.00
_cell.angle_gamma   90.00
#
_symmetry.space_group_name_H-M   'P 1'
#
loop_
_entity.id
_entity.type
_entity.pdbx_description
1 polymer ?
#
loop_
_entity_poly.entity_id
_entity_poly.type
_entity_poly.pdbx_seq_one_letter_code
_entity_poly.pdbx_strand_id
1 'polypeptide(L)'
;MKKTAIILLAFGIVAIVVLAGCTQQQGGQQLVQYVCSNGTVVVDKNSCPVVPAGASQPIRELTVDEELSVCAGMPELQGTSFENTCITGLAAKLNDAELCKEVSSDQRTFCYSAVAEVAENPEVCLEAGTQKDQCYSAYAMNKDDALICDKITEVSLKDSCYSNFATKLGDTTLCDKIKTADQKNNCYYQIAQRLGDSSLCQKITNASMKDNCLQQTSRTQVGTPENK
;
A
#
# COMPACT_ATOMS: atom_id res chain seq x y z
N MET A 1 15.44 -63.08 -5.42
CA MET A 1 14.68 -64.30 -5.83
C MET A 1 13.21 -63.97 -5.68
N LYS A 2 12.28 -63.95 -6.65
CA LYS A 2 12.08 -64.47 -8.02
C LYS A 2 11.21 -63.40 -8.74
N LYS A 3 11.57 -62.93 -9.95
CA LYS A 3 11.06 -63.36 -11.29
C LYS A 3 9.55 -63.11 -11.49
N THR A 4 8.95 -62.66 -12.59
CA THR A 4 9.27 -62.19 -13.97
C THR A 4 7.88 -61.96 -14.63
N ALA A 5 7.79 -61.17 -15.73
CA ALA A 5 6.76 -61.12 -16.82
C ALA A 5 6.18 -59.69 -16.98
N ILE A 6 6.40 -58.85 -18.02
CA ILE A 6 6.62 -59.02 -19.48
C ILE A 6 5.43 -59.82 -20.06
N ILE A 7 4.48 -59.32 -20.87
CA ILE A 7 4.52 -58.28 -21.93
C ILE A 7 3.09 -58.11 -22.55
N LEU A 8 2.76 -56.90 -23.06
CA LEU A 8 1.97 -56.56 -24.30
C LEU A 8 0.51 -57.08 -24.46
N LEU A 9 -0.51 -56.42 -25.04
CA LEU A 9 -0.80 -55.24 -25.90
C LEU A 9 -2.33 -54.99 -25.71
N ALA A 10 -2.98 -53.84 -25.90
CA ALA A 10 -3.15 -53.14 -27.18
C ALA A 10 -4.02 -51.87 -26.98
N PHE A 11 -3.51 -50.75 -27.51
CA PHE A 11 -4.17 -49.65 -28.24
C PHE A 11 -5.46 -48.97 -27.74
N GLY A 12 -5.32 -47.67 -27.44
CA GLY A 12 -6.38 -46.66 -27.41
C GLY A 12 -5.79 -45.24 -27.30
N ILE A 13 -5.51 -44.63 -28.45
CA ILE A 13 -4.99 -43.28 -28.75
C ILE A 13 -5.70 -42.21 -27.87
N VAL A 14 -5.02 -41.23 -27.25
CA VAL A 14 -4.85 -39.86 -27.78
C VAL A 14 -3.59 -39.18 -27.23
N ALA A 15 -2.67 -38.89 -28.16
CA ALA A 15 -1.74 -37.76 -28.23
C ALA A 15 -1.08 -37.23 -26.93
N ILE A 16 0.09 -37.80 -26.58
CA ILE A 16 1.11 -37.07 -25.82
C ILE A 16 2.14 -36.56 -26.82
N VAL A 17 2.11 -35.25 -26.97
CA VAL A 17 2.87 -34.42 -27.88
C VAL A 17 4.36 -34.47 -27.56
N VAL A 18 5.07 -34.90 -28.58
CA VAL A 18 6.47 -34.70 -28.96
C VAL A 18 7.01 -33.30 -28.62
N LEU A 19 8.19 -33.29 -27.98
CA LEU A 19 9.25 -32.26 -28.06
C LEU A 19 8.92 -30.82 -27.66
N ALA A 20 9.24 -30.46 -26.42
CA ALA A 20 10.15 -29.35 -26.10
C ALA A 20 10.40 -29.38 -24.60
N GLY A 21 11.59 -29.81 -24.19
CA GLY A 21 12.07 -29.43 -22.87
C GLY A 21 12.15 -27.91 -22.88
N CYS A 22 11.31 -27.24 -22.08
CA CYS A 22 11.51 -25.83 -21.79
C CYS A 22 12.83 -25.70 -21.04
N THR A 23 13.90 -25.44 -21.78
CA THR A 23 15.12 -24.84 -21.24
C THR A 23 14.69 -23.56 -20.54
N GLN A 24 14.78 -23.59 -19.22
CA GLN A 24 14.61 -22.42 -18.39
C GLN A 24 15.59 -21.36 -18.87
N GLN A 25 15.07 -20.29 -19.48
CA GLN A 25 15.85 -19.13 -19.87
C GLN A 25 16.21 -18.37 -18.58
N GLN A 26 17.29 -18.77 -17.92
CA GLN A 26 18.01 -17.88 -17.01
C GLN A 26 19.10 -17.20 -17.83
N GLY A 27 18.76 -16.04 -18.37
CA GLY A 27 19.67 -15.26 -19.22
C GLY A 27 19.33 -13.78 -19.30
N GLY A 28 18.46 -13.26 -18.42
CA GLY A 28 18.41 -11.83 -18.15
C GLY A 28 19.42 -11.55 -17.05
N GLN A 29 20.66 -11.19 -17.39
CA GLN A 29 21.54 -10.58 -16.40
C GLN A 29 20.86 -9.31 -15.91
N GLN A 30 20.39 -9.32 -14.66
CA GLN A 30 20.00 -8.09 -13.98
C GLN A 30 21.26 -7.24 -13.89
N LEU A 31 21.36 -6.24 -14.76
CA LEU A 31 22.53 -5.36 -14.81
C LEU A 31 22.47 -4.45 -13.60
N VAL A 32 23.06 -4.89 -12.48
CA VAL A 32 23.16 -4.08 -11.27
C VAL A 32 24.09 -2.92 -11.57
N GLN A 33 23.54 -1.70 -11.55
CA GLN A 33 24.29 -0.47 -11.69
C GLN A 33 24.53 0.14 -10.30
N TYR A 34 25.72 0.70 -10.11
CA TYR A 34 26.15 1.37 -8.88
C TYR A 34 26.41 2.84 -9.17
N VAL A 35 25.86 3.74 -8.35
CA VAL A 35 26.18 5.18 -8.40
C VAL A 35 27.33 5.46 -7.43
N CYS A 36 28.46 5.94 -7.95
CA CYS A 36 29.63 6.29 -7.16
C CYS A 36 29.44 7.64 -6.44
N SER A 37 30.28 7.94 -5.44
CA SER A 37 30.19 9.18 -4.65
C SER A 37 30.37 10.48 -5.45
N ASN A 38 30.93 10.38 -6.66
CA ASN A 38 31.08 11.48 -7.62
C ASN A 38 29.96 11.52 -8.69
N GLY A 39 28.92 10.70 -8.56
CA GLY A 39 27.76 10.64 -9.47
C GLY A 39 27.92 9.74 -10.70
N THR A 40 29.07 9.10 -10.92
CA THR A 40 29.23 8.19 -12.08
C THR A 40 28.53 6.86 -11.85
N VAL A 41 27.88 6.31 -12.88
CA VAL A 41 27.23 4.99 -12.85
C VAL A 41 28.17 3.92 -13.40
N VAL A 42 28.39 2.84 -12.65
CA VAL A 42 29.27 1.70 -13.02
C VAL A 42 28.55 0.36 -12.86
N VAL A 43 28.98 -0.68 -13.57
CA VAL A 43 28.39 -2.04 -13.49
C VAL A 43 29.07 -2.95 -12.45
N ASP A 44 30.19 -2.51 -11.86
CA ASP A 44 30.90 -3.18 -10.77
C ASP A 44 31.24 -2.13 -9.70
N LYS A 45 30.82 -2.37 -8.45
CA LYS A 45 31.10 -1.47 -7.31
C LYS A 45 32.58 -1.16 -7.12
N ASN A 46 33.48 -2.05 -7.53
CA ASN A 46 34.92 -1.86 -7.41
C ASN A 46 35.48 -0.91 -8.49
N SER A 47 34.67 -0.58 -9.50
CA SER A 47 35.01 0.38 -10.55
C SER A 47 34.75 1.83 -10.13
N CYS A 48 34.22 2.07 -8.93
CA CYS A 48 34.11 3.42 -8.42
C CYS A 48 35.52 4.00 -8.17
N PRO A 49 35.82 5.20 -8.70
CA PRO A 49 37.12 5.81 -8.53
C PRO A 49 37.38 6.07 -7.04
N VAL A 50 38.56 5.66 -6.57
CA VAL A 50 39.01 5.93 -5.21
C VAL A 50 39.31 7.43 -5.12
N VAL A 51 38.40 8.18 -4.51
CA VAL A 51 38.60 9.61 -4.25
C VAL A 51 39.77 9.74 -3.27
N PRO A 52 40.85 10.48 -3.60
CA PRO A 52 41.95 10.70 -2.68
C PRO A 52 41.44 11.33 -1.39
N ALA A 53 41.79 10.71 -0.25
CA ALA A 53 41.48 11.25 1.07
C ALA A 53 42.13 12.63 1.24
N GLY A 54 41.34 13.69 1.07
CA GLY A 54 41.81 15.08 1.14
C GLY A 54 41.26 16.01 0.05
N ALA A 55 40.62 15.49 -1.00
CA ALA A 55 39.94 16.32 -1.99
C ALA A 55 38.47 16.54 -1.59
N SER A 56 38.20 17.56 -0.75
CA SER A 56 36.82 18.06 -0.61
C SER A 56 36.46 18.82 -1.88
N GLN A 57 35.88 18.12 -2.87
CA GLN A 57 35.22 18.85 -3.96
C GLN A 57 34.05 19.63 -3.35
N PRO A 58 33.76 20.85 -3.84
CA PRO A 58 32.53 21.54 -3.48
C PRO A 58 31.37 20.60 -3.79
N ILE A 59 30.54 20.30 -2.79
CA ILE A 59 29.31 19.54 -3.01
C ILE A 59 28.45 20.42 -3.91
N ARG A 60 28.36 20.09 -5.19
CA ARG A 60 27.46 20.77 -6.13
C ARG A 60 26.04 20.27 -5.85
N GLU A 61 25.12 21.17 -5.57
CA GLU A 61 23.70 20.83 -5.56
C GLU A 61 23.27 20.38 -6.96
N LEU A 62 22.64 19.20 -7.03
CA LEU A 62 22.06 18.68 -8.26
C LEU A 62 20.79 19.47 -8.59
N THR A 63 20.52 19.66 -9.89
CA THR A 63 19.21 20.18 -10.31
C THR A 63 18.14 19.10 -10.16
N VAL A 64 16.87 19.49 -10.13
CA VAL A 64 15.74 18.54 -10.06
C VAL A 64 15.78 17.54 -11.22
N ASP A 65 16.09 18.00 -12.44
CA ASP A 65 16.22 17.14 -13.61
C ASP A 65 17.35 16.11 -13.45
N GLU A 66 18.46 16.51 -12.82
CA GLU A 66 19.58 15.62 -12.54
C GLU A 66 19.19 14.58 -11.47
N GLU A 67 18.47 14.97 -10.41
CA GLU A 67 17.96 14.04 -9.40
C GLU A 67 16.92 13.06 -9.99
N LEU A 68 16.02 13.55 -10.85
CA LEU A 68 15.05 12.71 -11.58
C LEU A 68 15.74 11.70 -12.51
N SER A 69 16.83 12.11 -13.16
CA SER A 69 17.59 11.21 -14.04
C SER A 69 18.17 10.01 -13.31
N VAL A 70 18.40 10.11 -11.99
CA VAL A 70 18.83 8.97 -11.15
C VAL A 70 17.69 7.96 -10.96
N CYS A 71 16.44 8.41 -10.90
CA CYS A 71 15.27 7.54 -10.74
C CYS A 71 14.93 6.77 -12.03
N ALA A 72 15.24 7.34 -13.19
CA ALA A 72 14.85 6.78 -14.49
C ALA A 72 15.47 5.41 -14.77
N GLY A 73 14.64 4.45 -15.17
CA GLY A 73 15.07 3.10 -15.54
C GLY A 73 15.35 2.18 -14.34
N MET A 74 14.98 2.58 -13.12
CA MET A 74 15.07 1.70 -11.97
C MET A 74 14.12 0.49 -12.14
N PRO A 75 14.53 -0.71 -11.68
CA PRO A 75 13.78 -1.95 -11.93
C PRO A 75 12.46 -2.01 -11.17
N GLU A 76 11.62 -2.98 -11.54
CA GLU A 76 10.51 -3.43 -10.72
C GLU A 76 10.90 -4.72 -9.98
N LEU A 77 10.58 -4.82 -8.69
CA LEU A 77 10.69 -6.07 -7.93
C LEU A 77 9.37 -6.34 -7.21
N GLN A 78 8.84 -7.56 -7.35
CA GLN A 78 7.63 -8.01 -6.67
C GLN A 78 6.41 -7.09 -6.86
N GLY A 79 6.32 -6.41 -8.02
CA GLY A 79 5.24 -5.48 -8.32
C GLY A 79 5.43 -4.07 -7.74
N THR A 80 6.57 -3.80 -7.10
CA THR A 80 6.96 -2.44 -6.68
C THR A 80 7.90 -1.82 -7.71
N SER A 81 7.53 -0.66 -8.23
CA SER A 81 8.40 0.16 -9.09
C SER A 81 9.32 1.02 -8.22
N PHE A 82 10.62 0.74 -8.27
CA PHE A 82 11.62 1.59 -7.59
C PHE A 82 11.74 2.96 -8.22
N GLU A 83 11.47 3.08 -9.52
CA GLU A 83 11.41 4.37 -10.21
C GLU A 83 10.32 5.26 -9.60
N ASN A 84 9.08 4.78 -9.51
CA ASN A 84 7.98 5.51 -8.88
C ASN A 84 8.27 5.86 -7.41
N THR A 85 8.89 4.94 -6.67
CA THR A 85 9.27 5.14 -5.27
C THR A 85 10.33 6.24 -5.14
N CYS A 86 11.32 6.24 -6.02
CA CYS A 86 12.37 7.24 -6.09
C CYS A 86 11.79 8.63 -6.40
N ILE A 87 10.94 8.73 -7.43
CA ILE A 87 10.27 9.97 -7.82
C ILE A 87 9.38 10.48 -6.66
N THR A 88 8.64 9.59 -5.98
CA THR A 88 7.83 9.96 -4.83
C THR A 88 8.66 10.52 -3.67
N GLY A 89 9.80 9.89 -3.36
CA GLY A 89 10.72 10.38 -2.33
C GLY A 89 11.31 11.74 -2.69
N LEU A 90 11.64 11.95 -3.96
CA LEU A 90 12.12 13.24 -4.47
C LEU A 90 11.05 14.33 -4.37
N ALA A 91 9.83 14.04 -4.83
CA ALA A 91 8.67 14.92 -4.71
C ALA A 91 8.44 15.37 -3.26
N ALA A 92 8.47 14.43 -2.32
CA ALA A 92 8.26 14.73 -0.91
C ALA A 92 9.42 15.54 -0.30
N LYS A 93 10.68 15.19 -0.62
CA LYS A 93 11.87 15.92 -0.18
C LYS A 93 11.86 17.38 -0.65
N LEU A 94 11.43 17.61 -1.88
CA LEU A 94 11.39 18.95 -2.49
C LEU A 94 10.10 19.72 -2.20
N ASN A 95 9.10 19.05 -1.62
CA ASN A 95 7.73 19.57 -1.51
C ASN A 95 7.17 20.01 -2.88
N ASP A 96 7.45 19.23 -3.91
CA ASP A 96 7.03 19.49 -5.29
C ASP A 96 6.10 18.37 -5.77
N ALA A 97 4.80 18.59 -5.59
CA ALA A 97 3.76 17.64 -5.95
C ALA A 97 3.55 17.52 -7.48
N GLU A 98 4.10 18.44 -8.28
CA GLU A 98 4.04 18.33 -9.74
C GLU A 98 4.83 17.12 -10.23
N LEU A 99 5.89 16.72 -9.53
CA LEU A 99 6.66 15.51 -9.80
C LEU A 99 5.83 14.22 -9.72
N CYS A 100 4.71 14.23 -8.98
CA CYS A 100 3.78 13.10 -8.96
C CYS A 100 3.10 12.84 -10.31
N LYS A 101 3.21 13.75 -11.29
CA LYS A 101 2.73 13.53 -12.67
C LYS A 101 3.64 12.56 -13.45
N GLU A 102 4.92 12.46 -13.07
CA GLU A 102 5.88 11.52 -13.66
C GLU A 102 5.70 10.09 -13.12
N VAL A 103 4.96 9.93 -12.03
CA VAL A 103 4.61 8.63 -11.43
C VAL A 103 3.45 7.99 -12.20
N SER A 104 3.48 6.65 -12.30
CA SER A 104 2.40 5.87 -12.92
C SER A 104 1.04 6.16 -12.26
N SER A 105 -0.03 6.14 -13.06
CA SER A 105 -1.37 6.63 -12.64
C SER A 105 -1.91 5.98 -11.37
N ASP A 106 -1.63 4.69 -11.17
CA ASP A 106 -2.01 3.88 -10.02
C ASP A 106 -1.22 4.23 -8.74
N GLN A 107 0.00 4.76 -8.88
CA GLN A 107 0.86 5.16 -7.77
C GLN A 107 0.76 6.66 -7.44
N ARG A 108 0.09 7.48 -8.26
CA ARG A 108 -0.02 8.94 -8.03
C ARG A 108 -0.67 9.28 -6.70
N THR A 109 -1.73 8.57 -6.31
CA THR A 109 -2.40 8.81 -5.02
C THR A 109 -1.41 8.67 -3.87
N PHE A 110 -0.59 7.63 -3.89
CA PHE A 110 0.45 7.41 -2.89
C PHE A 110 1.47 8.56 -2.92
N CYS A 111 1.94 8.95 -4.10
CA CYS A 111 2.86 10.09 -4.25
C CYS A 111 2.30 11.37 -3.63
N TYR A 112 1.09 11.79 -4.04
CA TYR A 112 0.47 13.00 -3.49
C TYR A 112 0.27 12.91 -1.97
N SER A 113 -0.14 11.76 -1.44
CA SER A 113 -0.27 11.59 0.02
C SER A 113 1.06 11.67 0.76
N ALA A 114 2.15 11.16 0.19
CA ALA A 114 3.48 11.23 0.77
C ALA A 114 4.03 12.67 0.77
N VAL A 115 3.82 13.41 -0.32
CA VAL A 115 4.17 14.85 -0.37
C VAL A 115 3.35 15.61 0.67
N ALA A 116 2.03 15.41 0.70
CA ALA A 116 1.14 16.02 1.68
C ALA A 116 1.62 15.75 3.11
N GLU A 117 2.00 14.51 3.42
CA GLU A 117 2.46 14.07 4.74
C GLU A 117 3.75 14.77 5.17
N VAL A 118 4.77 14.77 4.31
CA VAL A 118 6.07 15.40 4.61
C VAL A 118 5.94 16.92 4.67
N ALA A 119 5.08 17.51 3.84
CA ALA A 119 4.78 18.93 3.83
C ALA A 119 3.86 19.38 4.98
N GLU A 120 3.26 18.44 5.71
CA GLU A 120 2.18 18.67 6.68
C GLU A 120 1.02 19.51 6.12
N ASN A 121 0.71 19.31 4.84
CA ASN A 121 -0.25 20.12 4.11
C ASN A 121 -1.25 19.24 3.33
N PRO A 122 -2.48 19.05 3.85
CA PRO A 122 -3.48 18.27 3.14
C PRO A 122 -3.93 18.91 1.82
N GLU A 123 -3.71 20.21 1.60
CA GLU A 123 -4.13 20.88 0.35
C GLU A 123 -3.37 20.37 -0.88
N VAL A 124 -2.22 19.71 -0.70
CA VAL A 124 -1.51 18.98 -1.78
C VAL A 124 -2.45 17.97 -2.45
N CYS A 125 -3.39 17.38 -1.73
CA CYS A 125 -4.35 16.44 -2.30
C CYS A 125 -5.29 17.06 -3.35
N LEU A 126 -5.42 18.39 -3.41
CA LEU A 126 -6.18 19.05 -4.48
C LEU A 126 -5.54 18.83 -5.86
N GLU A 127 -4.22 18.66 -5.91
CA GLU A 127 -3.47 18.45 -7.16
C GLU A 127 -3.65 17.02 -7.72
N ALA A 128 -4.10 16.08 -6.90
CA ALA A 128 -4.40 14.71 -7.32
C ALA A 128 -5.63 14.58 -8.24
N GLY A 129 -6.34 15.68 -8.52
CA GLY A 129 -7.45 15.73 -9.47
C GLY A 129 -8.59 14.79 -9.08
N THR A 130 -8.90 13.80 -9.94
CA THR A 130 -9.96 12.81 -9.68
C THR A 130 -9.64 11.87 -8.52
N GLN A 131 -8.38 11.79 -8.09
CA GLN A 131 -7.93 10.94 -6.99
C GLN A 131 -7.77 11.70 -5.66
N LYS A 132 -8.21 12.97 -5.60
CA LYS A 132 -8.08 13.83 -4.41
C LYS A 132 -8.69 13.20 -3.15
N ASP A 133 -9.81 12.51 -3.29
CA ASP A 133 -10.54 11.93 -2.16
C ASP A 133 -9.79 10.72 -1.59
N GLN A 134 -9.16 9.93 -2.45
CA GLN A 134 -8.25 8.85 -2.07
C GLN A 134 -6.97 9.40 -1.41
N CYS A 135 -6.43 10.51 -1.91
CA CYS A 135 -5.29 11.19 -1.29
C CYS A 135 -5.65 11.67 0.13
N TYR A 136 -6.79 12.35 0.31
CA TYR A 136 -7.25 12.78 1.63
C TYR A 136 -7.45 11.61 2.59
N SER A 137 -8.02 10.50 2.10
CA SER A 137 -8.18 9.29 2.91
C SER A 137 -6.83 8.72 3.36
N ALA A 138 -5.86 8.60 2.44
CA ALA A 138 -4.52 8.12 2.76
C ALA A 138 -3.77 9.06 3.72
N TYR A 139 -3.82 10.37 3.46
CA TYR A 139 -3.23 11.38 4.34
C TYR A 139 -3.83 11.35 5.75
N ALA A 140 -5.17 11.22 5.86
CA ALA A 140 -5.86 11.07 7.13
C ALA A 140 -5.28 9.89 7.92
N MET A 141 -5.16 8.72 7.28
CA MET A 141 -4.64 7.50 7.91
C MET A 141 -3.17 7.62 8.31
N ASN A 142 -2.32 8.25 7.49
CA ASN A 142 -0.90 8.42 7.81
C ASN A 142 -0.68 9.40 8.98
N LYS A 143 -1.49 10.46 9.05
CA LYS A 143 -1.43 11.47 10.13
C LYS A 143 -2.27 11.11 11.36
N ASP A 144 -3.02 10.01 11.32
CA ASP A 144 -3.98 9.64 12.34
C ASP A 144 -5.00 10.75 12.69
N ASP A 145 -5.42 11.51 11.68
CA ASP A 145 -6.34 12.65 11.84
C ASP A 145 -7.68 12.40 11.12
N ALA A 146 -8.69 12.02 11.92
CA ALA A 146 -10.05 11.78 11.44
C ALA A 146 -10.76 13.05 10.93
N LEU A 147 -10.29 14.26 11.27
CA LEU A 147 -10.88 15.51 10.77
C LEU A 147 -10.63 15.68 9.27
N ILE A 148 -9.57 15.07 8.73
CA ILE A 148 -9.30 15.11 7.29
C ILE A 148 -10.38 14.38 6.49
N CYS A 149 -11.07 13.37 7.07
CA CYS A 149 -12.21 12.73 6.42
C CYS A 149 -13.31 13.76 6.05
N ASP A 150 -13.38 14.94 6.70
CA ASP A 150 -14.33 15.99 6.33
C ASP A 150 -14.08 16.58 4.94
N LYS A 151 -12.84 16.52 4.43
CA LYS A 151 -12.44 17.01 3.11
C LYS A 151 -12.81 16.07 1.95
N ILE A 152 -13.12 14.81 2.24
CA ILE A 152 -13.53 13.82 1.24
C ILE A 152 -14.93 14.15 0.72
N THR A 153 -15.12 14.15 -0.59
CA THR A 153 -16.43 14.46 -1.21
C THR A 153 -17.26 13.23 -1.57
N GLU A 154 -16.61 12.15 -1.98
CA GLU A 154 -17.24 10.87 -2.30
C GLU A 154 -17.76 10.21 -1.02
N VAL A 155 -19.07 9.97 -0.98
CA VAL A 155 -19.77 9.58 0.25
C VAL A 155 -19.29 8.23 0.75
N SER A 156 -19.11 7.24 -0.13
CA SER A 156 -18.74 5.89 0.27
C SER A 156 -17.33 5.82 0.88
N LEU A 157 -16.40 6.61 0.34
CA LEU A 157 -15.03 6.74 0.83
C LEU A 157 -14.97 7.58 2.11
N LYS A 158 -15.75 8.66 2.21
CA LYS A 158 -15.86 9.46 3.43
C LYS A 158 -16.40 8.63 4.59
N ASP A 159 -17.45 7.87 4.33
CA ASP A 159 -18.06 6.97 5.31
C ASP A 159 -17.07 5.88 5.73
N SER A 160 -16.31 5.31 4.79
CA SER A 160 -15.25 4.33 5.07
C SER A 160 -14.11 4.92 5.90
N CYS A 161 -13.68 6.14 5.58
CA CYS A 161 -12.67 6.90 6.34
C CYS A 161 -13.11 7.04 7.80
N TYR A 162 -14.34 7.51 8.03
CA TYR A 162 -14.88 7.60 9.39
C TYR A 162 -15.02 6.26 10.09
N SER A 163 -15.50 5.22 9.40
CA SER A 163 -15.62 3.89 9.99
C SER A 163 -14.28 3.34 10.44
N ASN A 164 -13.20 3.55 9.67
CA ASN A 164 -11.87 3.10 10.04
C ASN A 164 -11.38 3.78 11.32
N PHE A 165 -11.54 5.10 11.44
CA PHE A 165 -11.17 5.83 12.65
C PHE A 165 -12.07 5.49 13.84
N ALA A 166 -13.37 5.38 13.63
CA ALA A 166 -14.33 5.00 14.67
C ALA A 166 -13.96 3.64 15.26
N THR A 167 -13.67 2.65 14.41
CA THR A 167 -13.24 1.32 14.85
C THR A 167 -11.84 1.35 15.47
N LYS A 168 -10.87 2.08 14.92
CA LYS A 168 -9.50 2.19 15.48
C LYS A 168 -9.51 2.85 16.87
N LEU A 169 -10.25 3.94 17.04
CA LEU A 169 -10.28 4.73 18.27
C LEU A 169 -11.33 4.26 19.28
N GLY A 170 -12.37 3.55 18.82
CA GLY A 170 -13.54 3.22 19.63
C GLY A 170 -14.48 4.41 19.81
N ASP A 171 -14.29 5.46 19.01
CA ASP A 171 -15.08 6.68 19.07
C ASP A 171 -16.35 6.53 18.24
N THR A 172 -17.45 6.25 18.92
CA THR A 172 -18.76 6.08 18.29
C THR A 172 -19.33 7.36 17.69
N THR A 173 -18.82 8.54 18.07
CA THR A 173 -19.26 9.82 17.49
C THR A 173 -18.86 9.95 16.02
N LEU A 174 -17.81 9.23 15.60
CA LEU A 174 -17.41 9.14 14.21
C LEU A 174 -18.38 8.26 13.39
N CYS A 175 -18.97 7.21 13.97
CA CYS A 175 -20.06 6.48 13.32
C CYS A 175 -21.28 7.39 13.07
N ASP A 176 -21.48 8.43 13.88
CA ASP A 176 -22.58 9.37 13.67
C ASP A 176 -22.38 10.29 12.47
N LYS A 177 -21.14 10.50 12.03
CA LYS A 177 -20.81 11.23 10.81
C LYS A 177 -21.04 10.43 9.51
N ILE A 178 -21.22 9.11 9.61
CA ILE A 178 -21.45 8.22 8.46
C ILE A 178 -22.87 8.42 7.92
N LYS A 179 -23.00 8.61 6.60
CA LYS A 179 -24.29 8.84 5.93
C LYS A 179 -24.97 7.56 5.49
N THR A 180 -24.21 6.59 5.00
CA THR A 180 -24.74 5.32 4.49
C THR A 180 -25.17 4.43 5.65
N ALA A 181 -26.47 4.08 5.69
CA ALA A 181 -27.05 3.33 6.81
C ALA A 181 -26.33 1.99 7.07
N ASP A 182 -25.99 1.25 6.01
CA ASP A 182 -25.28 -0.03 6.13
C ASP A 182 -23.87 0.13 6.69
N GLN A 183 -23.12 1.14 6.21
CA GLN A 183 -21.79 1.42 6.76
C GLN A 183 -21.87 1.92 8.21
N LYS A 184 -22.88 2.72 8.56
CA LYS A 184 -23.11 3.20 9.92
C LYS A 184 -23.44 2.05 10.87
N ASN A 185 -24.30 1.12 10.43
CA ASN A 185 -24.61 -0.10 11.17
C ASN A 185 -23.37 -0.97 11.37
N ASN A 186 -22.55 -1.13 10.33
CA ASN A 186 -21.29 -1.87 10.41
C ASN A 186 -20.27 -1.20 11.35
N CYS A 187 -20.17 0.12 11.34
CA CYS A 187 -19.31 0.88 12.25
C CYS A 187 -19.66 0.58 13.72
N TYR A 188 -20.94 0.70 14.09
CA TYR A 188 -21.40 0.38 15.45
C TYR A 188 -21.17 -1.09 15.81
N TYR A 189 -21.43 -2.00 14.88
CA TYR A 189 -21.20 -3.42 15.06
C TYR A 189 -19.73 -3.74 15.35
N GLN A 190 -18.80 -3.20 14.56
CA GLN A 190 -17.37 -3.44 14.75
C GLN A 190 -16.87 -2.90 16.10
N ILE A 191 -17.30 -1.72 16.51
CA ILE A 191 -16.94 -1.16 17.82
C ILE A 191 -17.53 -2.01 18.95
N ALA A 192 -18.80 -2.40 18.85
CA ALA A 192 -19.48 -3.26 19.83
C ALA A 192 -18.73 -4.58 20.04
N GLN A 193 -18.32 -5.23 18.95
CA GLN A 193 -17.55 -6.47 19.01
C GLN A 193 -16.17 -6.27 19.63
N ARG A 194 -15.45 -5.24 19.19
CA ARG A 194 -14.08 -4.96 19.66
C ARG A 194 -14.04 -4.61 21.14
N LEU A 195 -15.02 -3.84 21.63
CA LEU A 195 -15.09 -3.41 23.03
C LEU A 195 -15.90 -4.37 23.92
N GLY A 196 -16.59 -5.36 23.34
CA GLY A 196 -17.51 -6.21 24.09
C GLY A 196 -18.73 -5.46 24.66
N ASP A 197 -19.06 -4.30 24.12
CA ASP A 197 -20.13 -3.43 24.60
C ASP A 197 -21.43 -3.67 23.80
N SER A 198 -22.31 -4.50 24.36
CA SER A 198 -23.61 -4.81 23.75
C SER A 198 -24.56 -3.62 23.67
N SER A 199 -24.33 -2.54 24.43
CA SER A 199 -25.19 -1.35 24.39
C SER A 199 -25.12 -0.67 23.02
N LEU A 200 -23.97 -0.74 22.36
CA LEU A 200 -23.76 -0.18 21.02
C LEU A 200 -24.58 -0.90 19.94
N CYS A 201 -24.92 -2.17 20.15
CA CYS A 201 -25.81 -2.91 19.25
C CYS A 201 -27.21 -2.26 19.17
N GLN A 202 -27.63 -1.51 20.18
CA GLN A 202 -28.92 -0.80 20.15
C GLN A 202 -28.94 0.34 19.13
N LYS A 203 -27.78 0.88 18.75
CA LYS A 203 -27.65 1.91 17.72
C LYS A 203 -27.74 1.37 16.28
N ILE A 204 -27.67 0.04 16.11
CA ILE A 204 -27.82 -0.62 14.81
C ILE A 204 -29.31 -0.65 14.42
N THR A 205 -29.63 -0.11 13.26
CA THR A 205 -31.00 -0.02 12.75
C THR A 205 -31.43 -1.25 11.95
N ASN A 206 -30.47 -1.97 11.35
CA ASN A 206 -30.74 -3.25 10.70
C ASN A 206 -31.00 -4.34 11.75
N ALA A 207 -32.22 -4.88 11.78
CA ALA A 207 -32.67 -5.84 12.79
C ALA A 207 -31.81 -7.12 12.83
N SER A 208 -31.49 -7.70 11.67
CA SER A 208 -30.69 -8.92 11.60
C SER A 208 -29.25 -8.69 12.11
N MET A 209 -28.65 -7.57 11.73
CA MET A 209 -27.31 -7.20 12.19
C MET A 209 -27.28 -6.89 13.69
N LYS A 210 -28.33 -6.24 14.21
CA LYS A 210 -28.50 -5.96 15.63
C LYS A 210 -28.60 -7.24 16.46
N ASP A 211 -29.41 -8.20 16.03
CA ASP A 211 -29.57 -9.48 16.73
C ASP A 211 -28.24 -10.25 16.75
N ASN A 212 -27.52 -10.27 15.63
CA ASN A 212 -26.18 -10.86 15.56
C ASN A 212 -25.22 -10.17 16.53
N CYS A 213 -25.20 -8.83 16.53
CA CYS A 213 -24.37 -8.04 17.44
C CYS A 213 -24.61 -8.41 18.92
N LEU A 214 -25.87 -8.48 19.35
CA LEU A 214 -26.25 -8.84 20.73
C LEU A 214 -25.82 -10.27 21.08
N GLN A 215 -25.93 -11.21 20.15
CA GLN A 215 -25.50 -12.59 20.36
C GLN A 215 -23.98 -12.73 20.47
N GLN A 216 -23.21 -11.98 19.69
CA GLN A 216 -21.74 -12.05 19.73
C GLN A 216 -21.19 -11.38 20.99
N THR A 217 -21.70 -10.19 21.33
CA THR A 217 -21.22 -9.41 22.50
C THR A 217 -21.61 -10.04 23.84
N SER A 218 -22.73 -10.75 23.93
CA SER A 218 -23.12 -11.51 25.13
C SER A 218 -22.23 -12.73 25.41
N ARG A 219 -21.58 -13.31 24.39
CA ARG A 219 -20.65 -14.44 24.55
C ARG A 219 -19.29 -13.99 25.09
N THR A 220 -18.87 -12.78 24.77
CA THR A 220 -17.58 -12.22 25.22
C THR A 220 -17.54 -11.94 26.73
N GLN A 221 -18.69 -11.72 27.36
CA GLN A 221 -18.81 -11.52 28.82
C GLN A 221 -18.67 -12.82 29.64
N VAL A 222 -18.65 -14.00 28.99
CA VAL A 222 -18.68 -15.32 29.67
C VAL A 222 -17.36 -16.08 29.58
N GLY A 223 -16.32 -15.54 28.93
CA GLY A 223 -15.07 -16.29 28.72
C GLY A 223 -13.82 -15.43 28.64
N THR A 224 -13.26 -15.06 29.80
CA THR A 224 -11.85 -15.27 30.21
C THR A 224 -11.58 -14.50 31.51
N PRO A 225 -11.15 -15.16 32.60
CA PRO A 225 -10.44 -14.47 33.67
C PRO A 225 -9.08 -14.03 33.10
N GLU A 226 -8.79 -12.73 33.16
CA GLU A 226 -7.43 -12.21 32.98
C GLU A 226 -6.51 -12.93 33.97
N ASN A 227 -5.55 -13.69 33.44
CA ASN A 227 -4.49 -14.24 34.26
C ASN A 227 -3.50 -13.12 34.56
N LYS A 228 -3.34 -12.87 35.86
CA LYS A 228 -2.53 -11.84 36.49
C LYS A 228 -1.03 -12.04 36.24
#